data_AF-A0A941UHS8-F1
#
_entry.id   AF-A0A941UHS8-F1
#
_cell.length_a   1.000
_cell.length_b   1.000
_cell.length_c   1.000
_cell.angle_alpha   90.00
_cell.angle_beta   90.00
_cell.angle_gamma   90.00
#
_symmetry.space_group_name_H-M   'P 1'
#
loop_
_entity.id
_entity.type
_entity.pdbx_description
1 polymer ?
#
loop_
_entity_poly.entity_id
_entity_poly.type
_entity_poly.pdbx_seq_one_letter_code
_entity_poly.pdbx_strand_id
1 'polypeptide(L)'
;EPVVETRVAEALADYFGKPVDDFLRQPAYAGKPIRCWEYIRCGQPSCPAYGSNEQRCWLIMGTHCTGMKIAAYPEKVDFCKGCDLVKGIVRQPEGYLADHIGAGKQDEKIILAIDDNPEAIDIMCKYLGDEYTVVGLLGGEEAVAKAKQLKPMAITLDIMMPRKDGWEVLRELKNDPDTQDIPVIILSIVDDQRMGFSLGAAEYIVKPVEKDLLLKKLKTLEKMKKIKRILIVDNDPATVRLIGSVLEEAEYQVTTSYNSEDAVRSIENFRPDLIVLNLTMPATGFDVIEYLKAAEGAKGMPLIVLNQKDLSEKEREELNGRIKGILNRAVLNKEDLLKELKGTIQKMSRDS
;
A
#
# COMPACT_ATOMS: atom_id res chain seq x y z
N GLU A 1 32.65 16.55 27.60
CA GLU A 1 32.91 18.01 27.58
C GLU A 1 32.06 18.63 26.49
N PRO A 2 31.53 19.86 26.66
CA PRO A 2 30.67 20.43 25.64
C PRO A 2 31.54 20.69 24.42
N VAL A 3 31.27 20.00 23.32
CA VAL A 3 32.12 20.06 22.11
C VAL A 3 31.84 21.35 21.30
N VAL A 4 31.02 22.27 21.83
CA VAL A 4 30.75 23.61 21.30
C VAL A 4 30.64 24.57 22.47
N GLU A 5 31.35 25.70 22.43
CA GLU A 5 31.16 26.77 23.40
C GLU A 5 29.79 27.43 23.22
N THR A 6 29.09 27.78 24.31
CA THR A 6 27.75 28.40 24.25
C THR A 6 27.70 29.63 23.36
N ARG A 7 28.76 30.44 23.34
CA ARG A 7 28.89 31.63 22.47
C ARG A 7 28.83 31.31 20.98
N VAL A 8 29.33 30.14 20.58
CA VAL A 8 29.29 29.70 19.19
C VAL A 8 27.88 29.25 18.82
N ALA A 9 27.20 28.55 19.72
CA ALA A 9 25.79 28.18 19.54
C ALA A 9 24.89 29.41 19.44
N GLU A 10 25.10 30.43 20.28
CA GLU A 10 24.37 31.70 20.24
C GLU A 10 24.56 32.46 18.92
N ALA A 11 25.79 32.50 18.40
CA ALA A 11 26.04 33.16 17.13
C ALA A 11 25.47 32.40 15.92
N LEU A 12 25.48 31.06 15.95
CA LEU A 12 24.81 30.26 14.93
C LEU A 12 23.29 30.45 14.99
N ALA A 13 22.73 30.48 16.21
CA ALA A 13 21.32 30.76 16.44
C ALA A 13 20.88 32.10 15.86
N ASP A 14 21.62 33.18 16.12
CA ASP A 14 21.36 34.50 15.56
C ASP A 14 21.47 34.48 14.02
N TYR A 15 22.54 33.89 13.50
CA TYR A 15 22.81 33.85 12.06
C TYR A 15 21.79 33.03 11.25
N PHE A 16 21.31 31.90 11.80
CA PHE A 16 20.31 31.04 11.16
C PHE A 16 18.86 31.40 11.55
N GLY A 17 18.66 32.31 12.52
CA GLY A 17 17.35 32.69 13.03
C GLY A 17 16.65 31.54 13.78
N LYS A 18 17.37 30.83 14.65
CA LYS A 18 16.94 29.58 15.29
C LYS A 18 17.27 29.55 16.79
N PRO A 19 16.58 28.73 17.61
CA PRO A 19 16.91 28.57 19.03
C PRO A 19 18.35 28.09 19.26
N VAL A 20 19.01 28.63 20.29
CA VAL A 20 20.38 28.25 20.70
C VAL A 20 20.48 26.77 21.04
N ASP A 21 19.43 26.22 21.67
CA ASP A 21 19.38 24.81 22.10
C ASP A 21 19.51 23.82 20.95
N ASP A 22 19.10 24.18 19.73
CA ASP A 22 19.21 23.31 18.56
C ASP A 22 20.68 23.07 18.18
N PHE A 23 21.56 24.05 18.44
CA PHE A 23 23.00 23.96 18.15
C PHE A 23 23.83 23.32 19.27
N LEU A 24 23.21 23.10 20.43
CA LEU A 24 23.84 22.43 21.58
C LEU A 24 23.57 20.91 21.59
N ARG A 25 22.62 20.42 20.79
CA ARG A 25 22.24 19.00 20.69
C ARG A 25 23.14 18.20 19.74
N GLN A 26 23.24 16.89 19.96
CA GLN A 26 23.87 15.99 19.00
C GLN A 26 22.92 15.73 17.81
N PRO A 27 23.45 15.65 16.57
CA PRO A 27 22.66 15.31 15.41
C PRO A 27 22.23 13.84 15.50
N ALA A 28 20.92 13.61 15.43
CA ALA A 28 20.34 12.29 15.50
C ALA A 28 19.23 12.11 14.45
N TYR A 29 19.10 10.89 13.94
CA TYR A 29 18.03 10.46 13.05
C TYR A 29 17.42 9.17 13.57
N ALA A 30 16.09 9.13 13.67
CA ALA A 30 15.35 8.00 14.25
C ALA A 30 15.92 7.56 15.63
N GLY A 31 16.28 8.54 16.47
CA GLY A 31 16.84 8.31 17.80
C GLY A 31 18.30 7.82 17.82
N LYS A 32 18.96 7.65 16.67
CA LYS A 32 20.37 7.25 16.59
C LYS A 32 21.25 8.44 16.23
N PRO A 33 22.40 8.65 16.91
CA PRO A 33 23.39 9.62 16.48
C PRO A 33 23.89 9.28 15.09
N ILE A 34 23.93 10.26 14.19
CA ILE A 34 24.40 10.05 12.81
C ILE A 34 25.29 11.20 12.35
N ARG A 35 26.19 10.92 11.41
CA ARG A 35 27.03 11.93 10.75
C ARG A 35 26.27 12.54 9.57
N CYS A 36 26.61 13.77 9.20
CA CYS A 36 25.91 14.51 8.16
C CYS A 36 25.93 13.81 6.78
N TRP A 37 27.00 13.12 6.43
CA TRP A 37 27.13 12.36 5.18
C TRP A 37 26.50 10.97 5.26
N GLU A 38 26.19 10.49 6.47
CA GLU A 38 25.42 9.26 6.69
C GLU A 38 23.92 9.53 6.57
N TYR A 39 23.48 10.77 6.77
CA TYR A 39 22.13 11.23 6.45
C TYR A 39 21.96 11.45 4.94
N ILE A 40 20.96 10.80 4.33
CA ILE A 40 20.58 10.92 2.90
C ILE A 40 21.76 10.69 1.91
N ARG A 41 22.81 9.94 2.31
CA ARG A 41 24.07 9.77 1.56
C ARG A 41 24.51 11.07 0.85
N CYS A 42 24.61 12.18 1.58
CA CYS A 42 25.19 13.41 1.03
C CYS A 42 26.65 13.15 0.62
N GLY A 43 26.84 12.72 -0.64
CA GLY A 43 28.11 12.32 -1.23
C GLY A 43 28.88 13.48 -1.82
N GLN A 44 28.60 14.72 -1.39
CA GLN A 44 29.24 15.92 -1.93
C GLN A 44 30.72 15.94 -1.52
N PRO A 45 31.67 15.58 -2.41
CA PRO A 45 33.08 15.42 -2.03
C PRO A 45 33.75 16.78 -1.79
N SER A 46 33.13 17.86 -2.28
CA SER A 46 33.55 19.24 -2.04
C SER A 46 33.14 19.77 -0.65
N CYS A 47 32.37 18.98 0.12
CA CYS A 47 32.03 19.32 1.50
C CYS A 47 33.29 19.26 2.37
N PRO A 48 33.65 20.34 3.11
CA PRO A 48 34.85 20.33 3.97
C PRO A 48 34.78 19.35 5.14
N ALA A 49 33.57 18.86 5.47
CA ALA A 49 33.35 17.85 6.49
C ALA A 49 33.35 16.41 5.94
N TYR A 50 33.48 16.22 4.62
CA TYR A 50 33.43 14.90 3.99
C TYR A 50 34.55 13.99 4.53
N GLY A 51 34.18 12.86 5.12
CA GLY A 51 35.13 11.90 5.68
C GLY A 51 35.68 12.26 7.07
N SER A 52 35.14 13.27 7.75
CA SER A 52 35.52 13.61 9.13
C SER A 52 35.11 12.51 10.12
N ASN A 53 35.68 12.52 11.33
CA ASN A 53 35.18 11.68 12.45
C ASN A 53 34.20 12.42 13.35
N GLU A 54 34.03 13.73 13.16
CA GLU A 54 33.10 14.56 13.93
C GLU A 54 31.66 14.40 13.42
N GLN A 55 30.71 14.23 14.34
CA GLN A 55 29.30 14.01 14.00
C GLN A 55 28.60 15.31 13.58
N ARG A 56 29.11 16.47 14.02
CA ARG A 56 28.54 17.79 13.76
C ARG A 56 29.30 18.55 12.69
N CYS A 57 28.86 18.40 11.44
CA CYS A 57 29.52 19.02 10.29
C CYS A 57 29.51 20.55 10.28
N TRP A 58 28.54 21.20 10.93
CA TRP A 58 28.45 22.66 11.02
C TRP A 58 29.58 23.29 11.84
N LEU A 59 30.32 22.50 12.63
CA LEU A 59 31.47 22.96 13.41
C LEU A 59 32.76 23.01 12.60
N ILE A 60 32.84 22.26 11.50
CA ILE A 60 34.05 22.11 10.68
C ILE A 60 34.31 23.37 9.84
N MET A 61 33.32 24.26 9.74
CA MET A 61 33.38 25.47 8.93
C MET A 61 34.05 26.67 9.59
N GLY A 62 34.78 26.42 10.68
CA GLY A 62 35.72 27.36 11.28
C GLY A 62 35.33 27.89 12.66
N THR A 63 34.57 27.12 13.44
CA THR A 63 34.02 27.57 14.73
C THR A 63 34.51 26.80 15.94
N HIS A 64 35.49 25.92 15.79
CA HIS A 64 35.94 25.01 16.86
C HIS A 64 37.30 25.36 17.48
N CYS A 65 38.03 26.34 16.93
CA CYS A 65 39.30 26.78 17.49
C CYS A 65 39.13 28.13 18.19
N THR A 66 39.61 28.23 19.42
CA THR A 66 39.67 29.48 20.18
C THR A 66 40.37 30.57 19.36
N GLY A 67 39.68 31.70 19.13
CA GLY A 67 40.20 32.84 18.36
C GLY A 67 39.81 32.90 16.88
N MET A 68 39.06 31.91 16.36
CA MET A 68 38.58 31.93 14.98
C MET A 68 37.26 32.72 14.85
N LYS A 69 37.12 33.53 13.80
CA LYS A 69 35.87 34.30 13.56
C LYS A 69 34.76 33.36 13.08
N ILE A 70 33.58 33.49 13.68
CA ILE A 70 32.36 32.81 13.22
C ILE A 70 32.11 33.17 11.76
N ALA A 71 31.80 32.16 10.93
CA ALA A 71 31.64 32.32 9.49
C ALA A 71 32.87 32.95 8.78
N ALA A 72 34.09 32.63 9.23
CA ALA A 72 35.34 33.06 8.58
C ALA A 72 35.42 32.72 7.08
N TYR A 73 34.59 31.78 6.61
CA TYR A 73 34.46 31.37 5.21
C TYR A 73 32.99 31.49 4.74
N PRO A 74 32.50 32.71 4.44
CA PRO A 74 31.10 32.98 4.11
C PRO A 74 30.56 32.13 2.94
N GLU A 75 31.39 31.90 1.92
CA GLU A 75 31.08 31.11 0.74
C GLU A 75 30.70 29.66 1.07
N LYS A 76 31.26 29.13 2.15
CA LYS A 76 30.98 27.78 2.60
C LYS A 76 29.80 27.72 3.58
N VAL A 77 29.52 28.83 4.26
CA VAL A 77 28.34 28.99 5.12
C VAL A 77 27.06 29.09 4.27
N ASP A 78 27.11 29.76 3.13
CA ASP A 78 25.98 29.82 2.20
C ASP A 78 25.63 28.44 1.61
N PHE A 79 26.62 27.56 1.43
CA PHE A 79 26.40 26.15 1.08
C PHE A 79 25.57 25.42 2.14
N CYS A 80 25.82 25.70 3.43
CA CYS A 80 25.06 25.12 4.54
C CYS A 80 23.61 25.65 4.62
N LYS A 81 23.35 26.91 4.22
CA LYS A 81 21.98 27.46 4.17
C LYS A 81 21.10 26.74 3.14
N GLY A 82 21.70 26.29 2.04
CA GLY A 82 21.01 25.52 1.00
C GLY A 82 20.79 24.05 1.35
N CYS A 83 21.47 23.54 2.38
CA CYS A 83 21.52 22.12 2.71
C CYS A 83 20.23 21.64 3.42
N ASP A 84 19.50 20.74 2.77
CA ASP A 84 18.23 20.22 3.29
C ASP A 84 18.39 19.41 4.58
N LEU A 85 19.57 18.83 4.82
CA LEU A 85 19.98 18.26 6.10
C LEU A 85 19.99 19.31 7.22
N VAL A 86 20.58 20.49 7.00
CA VAL A 86 20.63 21.56 8.02
C VAL A 86 19.22 22.06 8.30
N LYS A 87 18.38 22.17 7.27
CA LYS A 87 16.96 22.52 7.43
C LYS A 87 16.16 21.44 8.18
N GLY A 88 16.51 20.17 8.02
CA GLY A 88 15.86 19.02 8.67
C GLY A 88 16.36 18.67 10.06
N ILE A 89 17.64 18.93 10.38
CA ILE A 89 18.21 18.71 11.72
C ILE A 89 17.79 19.83 12.70
N VAL A 90 17.72 21.08 12.22
CA VAL A 90 17.36 22.24 13.05
C VAL A 90 15.85 22.36 13.26
N ARG A 91 15.04 21.69 12.44
CA ARG A 91 13.63 21.42 12.74
C ARG A 91 13.57 20.06 13.40
N GLN A 92 13.60 19.99 14.73
CA GLN A 92 13.35 18.79 15.55
C GLN A 92 12.98 17.49 14.78
N PRO A 93 13.74 16.39 14.92
CA PRO A 93 13.46 15.10 14.29
C PRO A 93 12.26 14.36 14.90
N GLU A 94 11.55 14.97 15.85
CA GLU A 94 10.30 14.46 16.40
C GLU A 94 9.09 14.75 15.51
N GLY A 95 9.26 15.40 14.34
CA GLY A 95 8.15 15.76 13.45
C GLY A 95 8.19 15.17 12.04
N TYR A 96 9.36 14.93 11.44
CA TYR A 96 9.39 14.57 10.00
C TYR A 96 8.99 13.10 9.69
N LEU A 97 9.10 12.22 10.69
CA LEU A 97 8.53 10.86 10.65
C LEU A 97 7.24 10.75 11.50
N ALA A 98 7.03 11.66 12.46
CA ALA A 98 5.87 11.61 13.36
C ALA A 98 4.64 12.33 12.79
N ASP A 99 4.77 13.37 11.97
CA ASP A 99 3.63 14.08 11.37
C ASP A 99 3.05 13.39 10.13
N HIS A 100 3.63 12.26 9.69
CA HIS A 100 2.95 11.28 8.85
C HIS A 100 2.41 10.07 9.63
N ILE A 101 2.55 10.06 10.96
CA ILE A 101 1.57 9.44 11.84
C ILE A 101 0.41 10.42 11.96
N GLY A 102 -0.26 10.70 10.85
CA GLY A 102 -1.63 11.15 10.94
C GLY A 102 -2.35 10.09 11.77
N ALA A 103 -2.96 10.50 12.88
CA ALA A 103 -4.11 9.77 13.38
C ALA A 103 -5.05 9.70 12.18
N GLY A 104 -5.04 8.55 11.49
CA GLY A 104 -5.67 8.42 10.18
C GLY A 104 -7.08 8.95 10.30
N LYS A 105 -7.39 10.02 9.57
CA LYS A 105 -8.79 10.31 9.31
C LYS A 105 -9.33 9.04 8.65
N GLN A 106 -10.48 8.58 9.12
CA GLN A 106 -11.23 7.48 8.54
C GLN A 106 -11.55 7.83 7.07
N ASP A 107 -10.60 7.57 6.16
CA ASP A 107 -10.70 7.58 4.68
C ASP A 107 -9.33 7.67 3.96
N GLU A 108 -8.19 7.80 4.65
CA GLU A 108 -6.88 7.86 3.96
C GLU A 108 -6.38 6.48 3.48
N LYS A 109 -5.93 6.42 2.23
CA LYS A 109 -5.32 5.27 1.57
C LYS A 109 -3.88 5.07 2.04
N ILE A 110 -3.71 4.41 3.18
CA ILE A 110 -2.40 4.22 3.81
C ILE A 110 -1.60 3.11 3.10
N ILE A 111 -0.33 3.38 2.78
CA ILE A 111 0.68 2.41 2.35
C ILE A 111 1.73 2.28 3.45
N LEU A 112 1.92 1.06 3.96
CA LEU A 112 3.01 0.79 4.90
C LEU A 112 4.24 0.33 4.11
N ALA A 113 5.30 1.12 4.15
CA ALA A 113 6.54 0.86 3.43
C ALA A 113 7.62 0.35 4.39
N ILE A 114 8.17 -0.83 4.12
CA ILE A 114 9.13 -1.51 4.98
C ILE A 114 10.42 -1.74 4.18
N ASP A 115 11.46 -0.98 4.49
CA ASP A 115 12.77 -1.03 3.81
C ASP A 115 13.83 -0.46 4.76
N ASP A 116 14.95 -1.14 4.94
CA ASP A 116 16.02 -0.69 5.83
C ASP A 116 16.81 0.50 5.25
N ASN A 117 16.65 0.77 3.95
CA ASN A 117 17.19 1.95 3.30
C ASN A 117 16.20 3.15 3.40
N PRO A 118 16.52 4.20 4.17
CA PRO A 118 15.67 5.38 4.29
C PRO A 118 15.46 6.12 2.96
N GLU A 119 16.38 6.01 1.99
CA GLU A 119 16.23 6.60 0.67
C GLU A 119 15.12 5.92 -0.14
N ALA A 120 14.96 4.61 0.02
CA ALA A 120 13.90 3.86 -0.66
C ALA A 120 12.53 4.30 -0.13
N ILE A 121 12.40 4.49 1.18
CA ILE A 121 11.19 5.05 1.81
C ILE A 121 10.91 6.47 1.30
N ASP A 122 11.91 7.36 1.25
CA ASP A 122 11.75 8.73 0.77
C ASP A 122 11.30 8.78 -0.71
N ILE A 123 11.88 7.93 -1.56
CA ILE A 123 11.45 7.78 -2.96
C ILE A 123 9.99 7.33 -3.02
N MET A 124 9.56 6.37 -2.20
CA MET A 124 8.17 5.94 -2.16
C MET A 124 7.22 7.06 -1.71
N CYS A 125 7.61 7.83 -0.69
CA CYS A 125 6.85 9.02 -0.27
C CYS A 125 6.70 10.02 -1.43
N LYS A 126 7.77 10.29 -2.19
CA LYS A 126 7.74 11.18 -3.37
C LYS A 126 6.93 10.63 -4.53
N TYR A 127 6.93 9.32 -4.73
CA TYR A 127 6.20 8.68 -5.82
C TYR A 127 4.71 8.58 -5.55
N LEU A 128 4.33 8.38 -4.29
CA LEU A 128 2.97 8.03 -3.90
C LEU A 128 2.22 9.15 -3.16
N GLY A 129 2.93 10.16 -2.63
CA GLY A 129 2.37 11.19 -1.74
C GLY A 129 1.25 12.05 -2.33
N ASP A 130 1.08 12.05 -3.65
CA ASP A 130 -0.05 12.73 -4.32
C ASP A 130 -1.39 11.97 -4.14
N GLU A 131 -1.35 10.64 -3.97
CA GLU A 131 -2.52 9.76 -3.98
C GLU A 131 -2.67 8.88 -2.72
N TYR A 132 -1.58 8.69 -1.97
CA TYR A 132 -1.48 7.76 -0.84
C TYR A 132 -0.71 8.38 0.33
N THR A 133 -1.08 7.99 1.54
CA THR A 133 -0.32 8.32 2.76
C THR A 133 0.70 7.21 3.00
N VAL A 134 1.99 7.49 2.85
CA VAL A 134 3.06 6.51 3.09
C VAL A 134 3.54 6.58 4.52
N VAL A 135 3.52 5.44 5.22
CA VAL A 135 4.13 5.28 6.56
C VAL A 135 5.32 4.35 6.43
N GLY A 136 6.51 4.81 6.80
CA GLY A 136 7.76 4.06 6.67
C GLY A 136 8.15 3.29 7.93
N LEU A 137 8.72 2.10 7.77
CA LEU A 137 9.44 1.33 8.80
C LEU A 137 10.83 0.95 8.26
N LEU A 138 11.87 1.21 9.06
CA LEU A 138 13.27 0.92 8.70
C LEU A 138 13.73 -0.48 9.11
N GLY A 139 12.79 -1.40 9.29
CA GLY A 139 13.05 -2.75 9.77
C GLY A 139 11.77 -3.57 9.94
N GLY A 140 11.94 -4.89 9.98
CA GLY A 140 10.83 -5.85 10.02
C GLY A 140 10.22 -6.09 11.40
N GLU A 141 10.87 -5.68 12.49
CA GLU A 141 10.49 -6.11 13.85
C GLU A 141 9.11 -5.60 14.28
N GLU A 142 8.74 -4.38 13.86
CA GLU A 142 7.46 -3.75 14.20
C GLU A 142 6.39 -3.91 13.10
N ALA A 143 6.71 -4.61 12.00
CA ALA A 143 5.88 -4.68 10.80
C ALA A 143 4.45 -5.15 11.10
N VAL A 144 4.30 -6.28 11.78
CA VAL A 144 2.99 -6.85 12.12
C VAL A 144 2.21 -5.94 13.06
N ALA A 145 2.85 -5.47 14.13
CA ALA A 145 2.20 -4.59 15.11
C ALA A 145 1.68 -3.30 14.44
N LYS A 146 2.48 -2.72 13.54
CA LYS A 146 2.12 -1.52 12.80
C LYS A 146 1.04 -1.78 11.75
N ALA A 147 1.10 -2.90 11.05
CA ALA A 147 0.07 -3.30 10.09
C ALA A 147 -1.30 -3.48 10.77
N LYS A 148 -1.34 -4.07 11.97
CA LYS A 148 -2.58 -4.16 12.77
C LYS A 148 -3.12 -2.81 13.19
N GLN A 149 -2.24 -1.91 13.62
CA GLN A 149 -2.61 -0.57 14.06
C GLN A 149 -3.16 0.28 12.91
N LEU A 150 -2.45 0.31 11.78
CA LEU A 150 -2.74 1.20 10.67
C LEU A 150 -3.79 0.64 9.70
N LYS A 151 -3.94 -0.69 9.64
CA LYS A 151 -4.76 -1.40 8.64
C LYS A 151 -4.53 -0.86 7.22
N PRO A 152 -3.27 -0.84 6.75
CA PRO A 152 -2.92 -0.21 5.49
C PRO A 152 -3.64 -0.89 4.31
N MET A 153 -3.84 -0.14 3.22
CA MET A 153 -4.45 -0.72 2.03
C MET A 153 -3.53 -1.74 1.35
N ALA A 154 -2.21 -1.54 1.46
CA ALA A 154 -1.16 -2.42 0.96
C ALA A 154 0.15 -2.18 1.73
N ILE A 155 1.05 -3.15 1.68
CA ILE A 155 2.39 -3.09 2.26
C ILE A 155 3.40 -3.19 1.12
N THR A 156 4.41 -2.32 1.08
CA THR A 156 5.63 -2.54 0.29
C THR A 156 6.72 -3.09 1.20
N LEU A 157 7.40 -4.15 0.77
CA LEU A 157 8.33 -4.90 1.62
C LEU A 157 9.62 -5.20 0.88
N ASP A 158 10.74 -4.72 1.42
CA ASP A 158 12.06 -5.21 1.03
C ASP A 158 12.35 -6.56 1.69
N ILE A 159 13.06 -7.41 0.96
CA ILE A 159 13.45 -8.74 1.42
C ILE A 159 14.79 -8.72 2.16
N MET A 160 15.71 -7.87 1.70
CA MET A 160 17.11 -7.85 2.11
C MET A 160 17.32 -6.88 3.27
N MET A 161 16.63 -7.14 4.39
CA MET A 161 16.73 -6.32 5.59
C MET A 161 17.59 -7.00 6.67
N PRO A 162 18.36 -6.23 7.47
CA PRO A 162 19.12 -6.75 8.59
C PRO A 162 18.21 -7.11 9.76
N ARG A 163 18.71 -8.02 10.63
CA ARG A 163 18.03 -8.55 11.84
C ARG A 163 16.84 -9.45 11.54
N LYS A 164 15.84 -8.93 10.82
CA LYS A 164 14.66 -9.67 10.41
C LYS A 164 14.46 -9.54 8.91
N ASP A 165 14.63 -10.64 8.19
CA ASP A 165 14.50 -10.64 6.74
C ASP A 165 13.03 -10.46 6.30
N GLY A 166 12.83 -9.93 5.09
CA GLY A 166 11.47 -9.69 4.61
C GLY A 166 10.68 -10.97 4.32
N TRP A 167 11.34 -12.13 4.21
CA TRP A 167 10.64 -13.41 4.07
C TRP A 167 9.95 -13.83 5.36
N GLU A 168 10.61 -13.60 6.49
CA GLU A 168 10.08 -13.80 7.83
C GLU A 168 8.94 -12.81 8.09
N VAL A 169 9.12 -11.53 7.76
CA VAL A 169 8.06 -10.51 7.87
C VAL A 169 6.83 -10.89 7.04
N LEU A 170 7.01 -11.31 5.78
CA LEU A 170 5.91 -11.74 4.93
C LEU A 170 5.17 -12.94 5.54
N ARG A 171 5.89 -13.94 6.01
CA ARG A 171 5.30 -15.12 6.65
C ARG A 171 4.47 -14.76 7.86
N GLU A 172 4.96 -13.88 8.72
CA GLU A 172 4.20 -13.44 9.89
C GLU A 172 2.96 -12.64 9.50
N LEU A 173 3.08 -11.69 8.56
CA LEU A 173 1.94 -10.93 8.07
C LEU A 173 0.85 -11.84 7.49
N LYS A 174 1.24 -12.93 6.82
CA LYS A 174 0.31 -13.90 6.21
C LYS A 174 -0.23 -14.96 7.16
N ASN A 175 0.45 -15.22 8.28
CA ASN A 175 -0.03 -16.15 9.30
C ASN A 175 -0.89 -15.47 10.38
N ASP A 176 -0.88 -14.14 10.45
CA ASP A 176 -1.67 -13.40 11.41
C ASP A 176 -3.08 -13.04 10.85
N PRO A 177 -4.17 -13.46 11.53
CA PRO A 177 -5.54 -13.24 11.04
C PRO A 177 -5.90 -11.77 10.78
N ASP A 178 -5.29 -10.83 11.51
CA ASP A 178 -5.60 -9.41 11.37
C ASP A 178 -4.87 -8.75 10.19
N THR A 179 -3.84 -9.41 9.63
CA THR A 179 -3.00 -8.84 8.56
C THR A 179 -2.91 -9.70 7.30
N GLN A 180 -3.36 -10.96 7.33
CA GLN A 180 -3.19 -11.93 6.24
C GLN A 180 -3.77 -11.45 4.89
N ASP A 181 -4.87 -10.71 4.92
CA ASP A 181 -5.54 -10.22 3.71
C ASP A 181 -4.96 -8.91 3.16
N ILE A 182 -4.03 -8.28 3.90
CA ILE A 182 -3.37 -7.06 3.41
C ILE A 182 -2.44 -7.45 2.26
N PRO A 183 -2.60 -6.88 1.05
CA PRO A 183 -1.74 -7.22 -0.07
C PRO A 183 -0.31 -6.70 0.18
N VAL A 184 0.67 -7.57 -0.05
CA VAL A 184 2.10 -7.25 0.07
C VAL A 184 2.73 -7.21 -1.31
N ILE A 185 3.37 -6.10 -1.66
CA ILE A 185 4.21 -5.94 -2.84
C ILE A 185 5.66 -6.08 -2.40
N ILE A 186 6.34 -7.11 -2.89
CA ILE A 186 7.77 -7.27 -2.64
C ILE A 186 8.54 -6.33 -3.56
N LEU A 187 9.49 -5.57 -2.99
CA LEU A 187 10.44 -4.74 -3.72
C LEU A 187 11.85 -5.23 -3.41
N SER A 188 12.50 -5.98 -4.29
CA SER A 188 13.81 -6.58 -3.99
C SER A 188 14.82 -6.46 -5.13
N ILE A 189 16.11 -6.49 -4.81
CA ILE A 189 17.18 -6.69 -5.79
C ILE A 189 17.36 -8.15 -6.19
N VAL A 190 16.85 -9.08 -5.38
CA VAL A 190 16.81 -10.51 -5.70
C VAL A 190 15.64 -10.74 -6.64
N ASP A 191 15.76 -11.67 -7.59
CA ASP A 191 14.66 -12.08 -8.47
C ASP A 191 14.19 -13.48 -8.08
N ASP A 192 13.50 -13.57 -6.94
CA ASP A 192 12.87 -14.81 -6.46
C ASP A 192 11.35 -14.66 -6.34
N GLN A 193 10.74 -14.39 -7.49
CA GLN A 193 9.30 -14.24 -7.62
C GLN A 193 8.54 -15.51 -7.21
N ARG A 194 9.11 -16.69 -7.47
CA ARG A 194 8.47 -17.97 -7.12
C ARG A 194 8.26 -18.09 -5.62
N MET A 195 9.28 -17.76 -4.83
CA MET A 195 9.16 -17.74 -3.38
C MET A 195 8.23 -16.61 -2.90
N GLY A 196 8.28 -15.44 -3.54
CA GLY A 196 7.35 -14.33 -3.31
C GLY A 196 5.89 -14.76 -3.34
N PHE A 197 5.48 -15.33 -4.47
CA PHE A 197 4.10 -15.73 -4.67
C PHE A 197 3.68 -16.95 -3.86
N SER A 198 4.59 -17.90 -3.61
CA SER A 198 4.28 -19.09 -2.79
C SER A 198 4.01 -18.74 -1.32
N LEU A 199 4.63 -17.67 -0.82
CA LEU A 199 4.42 -17.13 0.52
C LEU A 199 3.27 -16.10 0.59
N GLY A 200 2.54 -15.90 -0.51
CA GLY A 200 1.32 -15.08 -0.54
C GLY A 200 1.55 -13.60 -0.85
N ALA A 201 2.69 -13.20 -1.42
CA ALA A 201 2.83 -11.85 -1.97
C ALA A 201 1.79 -11.62 -3.08
N ALA A 202 1.22 -10.42 -3.11
CA ALA A 202 0.28 -10.04 -4.16
C ALA A 202 1.01 -9.69 -5.45
N GLU A 203 2.17 -9.05 -5.33
CA GLU A 203 2.98 -8.57 -6.44
C GLU A 203 4.47 -8.61 -6.08
N TYR A 204 5.30 -8.61 -7.13
CA TYR A 204 6.75 -8.60 -7.00
C TYR A 204 7.35 -7.61 -8.02
N ILE A 205 8.24 -6.74 -7.56
CA ILE A 205 8.96 -5.78 -8.40
C ILE A 205 10.46 -5.91 -8.10
N VAL A 206 11.23 -6.19 -9.13
CA VAL A 206 12.70 -6.16 -9.05
C VAL A 206 13.15 -4.71 -9.10
N LYS A 207 13.98 -4.29 -8.14
CA LYS A 207 14.57 -2.95 -8.08
C LYS A 207 15.49 -2.73 -9.31
N PRO A 208 15.52 -1.54 -9.93
CA PRO A 208 14.96 -0.27 -9.45
C PRO A 208 13.45 -0.13 -9.63
N VAL A 209 12.78 0.46 -8.64
CA VAL A 209 11.33 0.66 -8.67
C VAL A 209 10.99 1.88 -9.52
N GLU A 210 10.24 1.68 -10.59
CA GLU A 210 9.70 2.76 -11.41
C GLU A 210 8.38 3.29 -10.83
N LYS A 211 8.21 4.62 -10.80
CA LYS A 211 7.01 5.29 -10.26
C LYS A 211 5.72 4.77 -10.89
N ASP A 212 5.67 4.74 -12.22
CA ASP A 212 4.46 4.38 -12.96
C ASP A 212 4.08 2.91 -12.76
N LEU A 213 5.07 2.02 -12.66
CA LEU A 213 4.84 0.60 -12.39
C LEU A 213 4.25 0.41 -10.98
N LEU A 214 4.86 1.01 -9.96
CA LEU A 214 4.38 0.90 -8.58
C LEU A 214 2.95 1.46 -8.44
N LEU A 215 2.71 2.67 -8.99
CA LEU A 215 1.37 3.28 -8.99
C LEU A 215 0.33 2.41 -9.69
N LYS A 216 0.68 1.83 -10.85
CA LYS A 216 -0.22 0.93 -11.58
C LYS A 216 -0.60 -0.28 -10.73
N LYS A 217 0.39 -0.93 -10.10
CA LYS A 217 0.17 -2.10 -9.23
C LYS A 217 -0.70 -1.75 -8.02
N LEU A 218 -0.43 -0.62 -7.36
CA LEU A 218 -1.25 -0.13 -6.25
C LEU A 218 -2.70 0.19 -6.68
N LYS A 219 -2.88 0.82 -7.85
CA LYS A 219 -4.23 1.08 -8.41
C LYS A 219 -4.97 -0.20 -8.74
N THR A 220 -4.30 -1.23 -9.25
CA THR A 220 -4.89 -2.56 -9.43
C THR A 220 -5.31 -3.14 -8.07
N LEU A 221 -4.46 -3.09 -7.05
CA LEU A 221 -4.82 -3.56 -5.70
C LEU A 221 -5.97 -2.74 -5.06
N GLU A 222 -6.07 -1.45 -5.37
CA GLU A 222 -7.21 -0.63 -4.95
C GLU A 222 -8.50 -1.11 -5.62
N LYS A 223 -8.45 -1.43 -6.92
CA LYS A 223 -9.59 -1.99 -7.67
C LYS A 223 -9.94 -3.40 -7.20
N MET A 224 -8.95 -4.19 -6.78
CA MET A 224 -9.13 -5.51 -6.20
C MET A 224 -10.03 -5.47 -4.95
N LYS A 225 -10.08 -4.34 -4.22
CA LYS A 225 -10.99 -4.11 -3.09
C LYS A 225 -12.42 -3.67 -3.49
N LYS A 226 -12.78 -3.64 -4.78
CA LYS A 226 -14.04 -3.03 -5.26
C LYS A 226 -15.25 -3.95 -5.36
N ILE A 227 -15.11 -5.27 -5.30
CA ILE A 227 -16.30 -6.11 -5.19
C ILE A 227 -16.74 -6.05 -3.73
N LYS A 228 -17.73 -5.20 -3.43
CA LYS A 228 -18.31 -5.11 -2.07
C LYS A 228 -19.77 -5.53 -2.08
N ARG A 229 -20.49 -5.23 -3.16
CA ARG A 229 -21.92 -5.49 -3.29
C ARG A 229 -22.16 -6.58 -4.30
N ILE A 230 -22.71 -7.71 -3.87
CA ILE A 230 -23.00 -8.86 -4.73
C ILE A 230 -24.52 -9.04 -4.80
N LEU A 231 -25.04 -9.14 -6.03
CA LEU A 231 -26.42 -9.53 -6.27
C LEU A 231 -26.47 -11.02 -6.65
N ILE A 232 -27.23 -11.82 -5.90
CA ILE A 232 -27.51 -13.21 -6.22
C ILE A 232 -28.90 -13.30 -6.85
N VAL A 233 -28.98 -13.86 -8.05
CA VAL A 233 -30.23 -14.06 -8.78
C VAL A 233 -30.44 -15.54 -9.04
N ASP A 234 -31.34 -16.14 -8.26
CA ASP A 234 -31.65 -17.57 -8.32
C ASP A 234 -33.02 -17.85 -7.69
N ASN A 235 -33.81 -18.69 -8.33
CA ASN A 235 -35.16 -19.04 -7.87
C ASN A 235 -35.16 -20.11 -6.77
N ASP A 236 -34.05 -20.80 -6.53
CA ASP A 236 -33.92 -21.77 -5.45
C ASP A 236 -33.50 -21.09 -4.13
N PRO A 237 -34.41 -20.95 -3.13
CA PRO A 237 -34.10 -20.27 -1.88
C PRO A 237 -33.11 -21.03 -1.01
N ALA A 238 -32.95 -22.35 -1.21
CA ALA A 238 -31.95 -23.11 -0.48
C ALA A 238 -30.54 -22.71 -0.93
N THR A 239 -30.32 -22.60 -2.24
CA THR A 239 -29.00 -22.26 -2.75
C THR A 239 -28.68 -20.77 -2.62
N VAL A 240 -29.67 -19.87 -2.72
CA VAL A 240 -29.50 -18.45 -2.40
C VAL A 240 -29.01 -18.26 -0.97
N ARG A 241 -29.63 -18.93 0.00
CA ARG A 241 -29.24 -18.84 1.42
C ARG A 241 -27.82 -19.34 1.67
N LEU A 242 -27.45 -20.45 1.04
CA LEU A 242 -26.12 -21.03 1.15
C LEU A 242 -25.03 -20.10 0.59
N ILE A 243 -25.25 -19.55 -0.61
CA ILE A 243 -24.28 -18.63 -1.22
C ILE A 243 -24.25 -17.31 -0.45
N GLY A 244 -25.42 -16.80 -0.06
CA GLY A 244 -25.57 -15.57 0.70
C GLY A 244 -24.79 -15.61 2.02
N SER A 245 -25.01 -16.62 2.85
CA SER A 245 -24.34 -16.72 4.16
C SER A 245 -22.82 -16.73 4.03
N VAL A 246 -22.29 -17.45 3.03
CA VAL A 246 -20.85 -17.60 2.81
C VAL A 246 -20.20 -16.33 2.26
N LEU A 247 -20.93 -15.55 1.48
CA LEU A 247 -20.45 -14.25 0.98
C LEU A 247 -20.59 -13.18 2.07
N GLU A 248 -21.65 -13.19 2.87
CA GLU A 248 -21.79 -12.29 4.02
C GLU A 248 -20.72 -12.54 5.08
N GLU A 249 -20.37 -13.80 5.37
CA GLU A 249 -19.22 -14.17 6.22
C GLU A 249 -17.88 -13.67 5.68
N ALA A 250 -17.77 -13.50 4.36
CA ALA A 250 -16.62 -12.92 3.69
C ALA A 250 -16.73 -11.39 3.53
N GLU A 251 -17.58 -10.75 4.36
CA GLU A 251 -17.79 -9.30 4.46
C GLU A 251 -18.33 -8.62 3.19
N TYR A 252 -18.91 -9.38 2.26
CA TYR A 252 -19.65 -8.80 1.14
C TYR A 252 -21.05 -8.36 1.58
N GLN A 253 -21.51 -7.21 1.07
CA GLN A 253 -22.91 -6.83 1.12
C GLN A 253 -23.67 -7.64 0.07
N VAL A 254 -24.61 -8.46 0.49
CA VAL A 254 -25.37 -9.32 -0.41
C VAL A 254 -26.81 -8.83 -0.52
N THR A 255 -27.32 -8.75 -1.76
CA THR A 255 -28.76 -8.65 -2.04
C THR A 255 -29.16 -9.86 -2.87
N THR A 256 -30.39 -10.32 -2.68
CA THR A 256 -30.92 -11.52 -3.34
C THR A 256 -32.17 -11.20 -4.14
N SER A 257 -32.34 -11.86 -5.28
CA SER A 257 -33.56 -11.79 -6.08
C SER A 257 -33.93 -13.17 -6.61
N TYR A 258 -35.22 -13.46 -6.65
CA TYR A 258 -35.75 -14.78 -7.04
C TYR A 258 -36.42 -14.78 -8.43
N ASN A 259 -36.53 -13.61 -9.05
CA ASN A 259 -37.12 -13.40 -10.37
C ASN A 259 -36.42 -12.22 -11.09
N SER A 260 -36.72 -12.03 -12.38
CA SER A 260 -36.04 -11.06 -13.25
C SER A 260 -36.44 -9.62 -12.94
N GLU A 261 -37.72 -9.38 -12.63
CA GLU A 261 -38.22 -8.04 -12.29
C GLU A 261 -37.55 -7.47 -11.03
N ASP A 262 -37.46 -8.28 -9.97
CA ASP A 262 -36.79 -7.91 -8.73
C ASP A 262 -35.29 -7.79 -8.90
N ALA A 263 -34.68 -8.62 -9.76
CA ALA A 263 -33.27 -8.53 -10.09
C ALA A 263 -32.95 -7.19 -10.78
N VAL A 264 -33.76 -6.77 -11.75
CA VAL A 264 -33.60 -5.48 -12.45
C VAL A 264 -33.72 -4.31 -11.48
N ARG A 265 -34.75 -4.31 -10.62
CA ARG A 265 -34.91 -3.28 -9.57
C ARG A 265 -33.74 -3.25 -8.61
N SER A 266 -33.21 -4.42 -8.25
CA SER A 266 -32.04 -4.53 -7.37
C SER A 266 -30.79 -3.99 -8.05
N ILE A 267 -30.60 -4.21 -9.34
CA ILE A 267 -29.47 -3.63 -10.09
C ILE A 267 -29.48 -2.10 -10.03
N GLU A 268 -30.65 -1.47 -10.17
CA GLU A 268 -30.79 -0.02 -10.14
C GLU A 268 -30.58 0.58 -8.74
N ASN A 269 -31.20 -0.04 -7.72
CA ASN A 269 -31.22 0.50 -6.35
C ASN A 269 -29.96 0.14 -5.56
N PHE A 270 -29.54 -1.13 -5.63
CA PHE A 270 -28.39 -1.64 -4.89
C PHE A 270 -27.06 -1.35 -5.59
N ARG A 271 -27.10 -1.19 -6.93
CA ARG A 271 -25.92 -1.01 -7.81
C ARG A 271 -24.81 -2.01 -7.49
N PRO A 272 -25.05 -3.32 -7.64
CA PRO A 272 -24.05 -4.35 -7.31
C PRO A 272 -22.77 -4.13 -8.10
N ASP A 273 -21.64 -4.60 -7.56
CA ASP A 273 -20.33 -4.61 -8.23
C ASP A 273 -20.09 -5.96 -8.95
N LEU A 274 -20.90 -6.98 -8.62
CA LEU A 274 -20.90 -8.32 -9.21
C LEU A 274 -22.32 -8.92 -9.16
N ILE A 275 -22.70 -9.63 -10.24
CA ILE A 275 -23.93 -10.41 -10.29
C ILE A 275 -23.58 -11.91 -10.37
N VAL A 276 -24.18 -12.71 -9.50
CA VAL A 276 -24.17 -14.18 -9.54
C VAL A 276 -25.53 -14.63 -10.03
N LEU A 277 -25.61 -15.12 -11.28
CA LEU A 277 -26.87 -15.37 -11.98
C LEU A 277 -27.04 -16.85 -12.29
N ASN A 278 -28.16 -17.43 -11.88
CA ASN A 278 -28.57 -18.77 -12.29
C ASN A 278 -29.30 -18.74 -13.65
N LEU A 279 -28.76 -19.44 -14.66
CA LEU A 279 -29.35 -19.53 -16.01
C LEU A 279 -30.23 -20.76 -16.25
N THR A 280 -30.43 -21.63 -15.26
CA THR A 280 -31.26 -22.84 -15.45
C THR A 280 -32.77 -22.59 -15.57
N MET A 281 -33.20 -21.33 -15.57
CA MET A 281 -34.60 -20.95 -15.75
C MET A 281 -34.90 -20.58 -17.20
N PRO A 282 -35.98 -21.10 -17.81
CA PRO A 282 -36.52 -20.49 -19.02
C PRO A 282 -37.07 -19.10 -18.68
N ALA A 283 -36.82 -18.11 -19.54
CA ALA A 283 -37.16 -16.67 -19.45
C ALA A 283 -36.30 -15.82 -18.49
N THR A 284 -36.27 -16.09 -17.18
CA THR A 284 -35.78 -15.14 -16.16
C THR A 284 -34.31 -14.72 -16.30
N GLY A 285 -33.40 -15.64 -16.61
CA GLY A 285 -31.96 -15.36 -16.67
C GLY A 285 -31.58 -14.47 -17.86
N PHE A 286 -32.20 -14.74 -19.01
CA PHE A 286 -31.96 -13.99 -20.25
C PHE A 286 -32.55 -12.58 -20.19
N ASP A 287 -33.67 -12.38 -19.51
CA ASP A 287 -34.24 -11.04 -19.31
C ASP A 287 -33.26 -10.11 -18.56
N VAL A 288 -32.58 -10.63 -17.53
CA VAL A 288 -31.55 -9.88 -16.79
C VAL A 288 -30.36 -9.57 -17.69
N ILE A 289 -29.92 -10.51 -18.52
CA ILE A 289 -28.83 -10.30 -19.49
C ILE A 289 -29.19 -9.21 -20.51
N GLU A 290 -30.40 -9.24 -21.06
CA GLU A 290 -30.88 -8.24 -22.01
C GLU A 290 -30.96 -6.85 -21.37
N TYR A 291 -31.46 -6.76 -20.14
CA TYR A 291 -31.43 -5.51 -19.38
C TYR A 291 -29.99 -4.98 -19.21
N LEU A 292 -29.04 -5.85 -18.82
CA LEU A 292 -27.63 -5.48 -18.65
C LEU A 292 -27.01 -5.00 -19.98
N LYS A 293 -27.44 -5.53 -21.13
CA LYS A 293 -26.99 -5.07 -22.46
C LYS A 293 -27.49 -3.66 -22.77
N ALA A 294 -28.76 -3.36 -22.44
CA ALA A 294 -29.42 -2.11 -22.77
C ALA A 294 -29.07 -0.94 -21.82
N ALA A 295 -28.89 -1.22 -20.53
CA ALA A 295 -28.72 -0.18 -19.52
C ALA A 295 -27.29 0.40 -19.48
N GLU A 296 -27.15 1.70 -19.73
CA GLU A 296 -25.84 2.40 -19.67
C GLU A 296 -25.18 2.31 -18.29
N GLY A 297 -25.97 2.36 -17.22
CA GLY A 297 -25.50 2.25 -15.84
C GLY A 297 -25.04 0.85 -15.42
N ALA A 298 -25.34 -0.18 -16.23
CA ALA A 298 -24.94 -1.57 -15.99
C ALA A 298 -23.92 -2.08 -17.03
N LYS A 299 -23.40 -1.17 -17.86
CA LYS A 299 -22.47 -1.48 -18.95
C LYS A 299 -21.11 -1.88 -18.37
N GLY A 300 -20.70 -3.13 -18.63
CA GLY A 300 -19.44 -3.69 -18.13
C GLY A 300 -19.51 -4.31 -16.74
N MET A 301 -20.71 -4.42 -16.14
CA MET A 301 -20.91 -5.14 -14.88
C MET A 301 -20.49 -6.61 -15.04
N PRO A 302 -19.59 -7.14 -14.20
CA PRO A 302 -19.14 -8.52 -14.31
C PRO A 302 -20.23 -9.50 -13.82
N LEU A 303 -20.28 -10.66 -14.47
CA LEU A 303 -21.26 -11.71 -14.22
C LEU A 303 -20.56 -13.05 -13.95
N ILE A 304 -21.01 -13.76 -12.92
CA ILE A 304 -20.73 -15.19 -12.73
C ILE A 304 -22.01 -15.96 -13.00
N VAL A 305 -21.93 -16.93 -13.90
CA VAL A 305 -23.07 -17.76 -14.27
C VAL A 305 -23.05 -19.07 -13.48
N LEU A 306 -24.16 -19.39 -12.84
CA LEU A 306 -24.43 -20.69 -12.24
C LEU A 306 -25.34 -21.48 -13.19
N ASN A 307 -24.92 -22.67 -13.62
CA ASN A 307 -25.73 -23.52 -14.51
C ASN A 307 -25.73 -24.99 -14.03
N GLN A 308 -26.73 -25.78 -14.41
CA GLN A 308 -26.76 -27.23 -14.17
C GLN A 308 -26.19 -28.03 -15.35
N LYS A 309 -26.04 -27.40 -16.51
CA LYS A 309 -25.47 -28.00 -17.72
C LYS A 309 -24.43 -27.06 -18.30
N ASP A 310 -23.60 -27.56 -19.21
CA ASP A 310 -22.72 -26.69 -19.97
C ASP A 310 -23.53 -25.77 -20.88
N LEU A 311 -23.11 -24.51 -20.96
CA LEU A 311 -23.69 -23.54 -21.89
C LEU A 311 -23.32 -23.92 -23.32
N SER A 312 -24.31 -23.88 -24.22
CA SER A 312 -24.11 -23.97 -25.65
C SER A 312 -23.28 -22.80 -26.19
N GLU A 313 -22.69 -22.95 -27.39
CA GLU A 313 -21.92 -21.88 -28.03
C GLU A 313 -22.75 -20.60 -28.22
N LYS A 314 -24.01 -20.76 -28.63
CA LYS A 314 -24.96 -19.65 -28.79
C LYS A 314 -25.21 -18.89 -27.48
N GLU A 315 -25.42 -19.60 -26.38
CA GLU A 315 -25.61 -18.98 -25.06
C GLU A 315 -24.34 -18.26 -24.58
N ARG A 316 -23.16 -18.80 -24.87
CA ARG A 316 -21.88 -18.15 -24.56
C ARG A 316 -21.68 -16.86 -25.37
N GLU A 317 -22.03 -16.87 -26.66
CA GLU A 317 -21.96 -15.68 -27.52
C GLU A 317 -22.93 -14.58 -27.07
N GLU A 318 -24.14 -14.94 -26.63
CA GLU A 318 -25.13 -14.00 -26.11
C GLU A 318 -24.67 -13.30 -24.83
N LEU A 319 -23.68 -13.86 -24.13
CA LEU A 319 -23.16 -13.40 -22.85
C LEU A 319 -21.81 -12.64 -22.94
N ASN A 320 -21.37 -12.35 -24.17
CA ASN A 320 -20.03 -11.89 -24.52
C ASN A 320 -19.41 -10.79 -23.63
N GLY A 321 -18.13 -10.99 -23.26
CA GLY A 321 -17.23 -10.01 -22.63
C GLY A 321 -17.45 -9.71 -21.14
N ARG A 322 -18.61 -10.07 -20.57
CA ARG A 322 -18.99 -9.77 -19.17
C ARG A 322 -18.93 -10.97 -18.24
N ILE A 323 -19.06 -12.19 -18.79
CA ILE A 323 -18.84 -13.40 -18.01
C ILE A 323 -17.39 -13.42 -17.53
N LYS A 324 -17.25 -13.59 -16.22
CA LYS A 324 -15.95 -13.79 -15.57
C LYS A 324 -15.77 -15.21 -15.02
N GLY A 325 -16.85 -15.98 -14.93
CA GLY A 325 -16.81 -17.41 -14.63
C GLY A 325 -18.14 -18.09 -14.90
N ILE A 326 -18.08 -19.38 -15.22
CA ILE A 326 -19.23 -20.27 -15.37
C ILE A 326 -19.00 -21.43 -14.40
N LEU A 327 -19.93 -21.62 -13.45
CA LEU A 327 -19.87 -22.68 -12.44
C LEU A 327 -20.99 -23.68 -12.68
N ASN A 328 -20.62 -24.97 -12.74
CA ASN A 328 -21.56 -26.06 -12.97
C ASN A 328 -22.01 -26.69 -11.64
N ARG A 329 -23.25 -26.41 -11.24
CA ARG A 329 -23.84 -26.89 -9.98
C ARG A 329 -24.24 -28.36 -9.98
N ALA A 330 -24.38 -29.00 -11.14
CA ALA A 330 -24.70 -30.42 -11.21
C ALA A 330 -23.46 -31.30 -10.97
N VAL A 331 -22.28 -30.75 -11.24
CA VAL A 331 -20.99 -31.45 -11.09
C VAL A 331 -20.35 -31.12 -9.75
N LEU A 332 -20.50 -29.88 -9.28
CA LEU A 332 -19.90 -29.41 -8.02
C LEU A 332 -20.83 -29.69 -6.84
N ASN A 333 -20.28 -30.27 -5.77
CA ASN A 333 -20.97 -30.28 -4.48
C ASN A 333 -21.01 -28.86 -3.87
N LYS A 334 -21.73 -28.71 -2.76
CA LYS A 334 -21.93 -27.41 -2.11
C LYS A 334 -20.62 -26.72 -1.71
N GLU A 335 -19.67 -27.46 -1.16
CA GLU A 335 -18.38 -26.91 -0.69
C GLU A 335 -17.49 -26.49 -1.87
N ASP A 336 -17.44 -27.31 -2.91
CA ASP A 336 -16.65 -27.03 -4.12
C ASP A 336 -17.23 -25.86 -4.90
N LEU A 337 -18.56 -25.74 -5.00
CA LEU A 337 -19.22 -24.59 -5.62
C LEU A 337 -18.83 -23.28 -4.93
N LEU A 338 -18.83 -23.27 -3.59
CA LEU A 338 -18.47 -22.10 -2.80
C LEU A 338 -16.99 -21.76 -2.93
N LYS A 339 -16.13 -22.79 -2.93
CA LYS A 339 -14.69 -22.64 -3.12
C LYS A 339 -14.37 -22.06 -4.50
N GLU A 340 -14.99 -22.57 -5.56
CA GLU A 340 -14.81 -22.05 -6.90
C GLU A 340 -15.39 -20.63 -7.05
N LEU A 341 -16.54 -20.35 -6.45
CA LEU A 341 -17.12 -19.01 -6.44
C LEU A 341 -16.18 -18.00 -5.77
N LYS A 342 -15.67 -18.29 -4.56
CA LYS A 342 -14.68 -17.44 -3.88
C LYS A 342 -13.42 -17.29 -4.72
N GLY A 343 -12.89 -18.38 -5.26
CA GLY A 343 -11.71 -18.35 -6.12
C GLY A 343 -11.90 -17.49 -7.38
N THR A 344 -13.09 -17.54 -7.98
CA THR A 344 -13.44 -16.75 -9.17
C THR A 344 -13.54 -15.27 -8.82
N ILE A 345 -14.22 -14.91 -7.73
CA ILE A 345 -14.31 -13.54 -7.23
C ILE A 345 -12.93 -12.97 -6.90
N GLN A 346 -12.06 -13.78 -6.29
CA GLN A 346 -10.67 -13.38 -5.99
C GLN A 346 -9.82 -13.20 -7.25
N LYS A 347 -9.94 -14.08 -8.25
CA LYS A 347 -9.28 -13.92 -9.55
C LYS A 347 -9.77 -12.67 -10.29
N MET A 348 -11.07 -12.44 -10.30
CA MET A 348 -11.68 -11.25 -10.90
C MET A 348 -11.23 -9.96 -10.24
N SER A 349 -11.04 -10.01 -8.92
CA SER A 349 -10.42 -8.92 -8.19
C SER A 349 -9.03 -8.67 -8.77
N ARG A 350 -8.18 -9.72 -8.90
CA ARG A 350 -6.79 -9.65 -9.40
C ARG A 350 -6.63 -9.16 -10.86
N ASP A 351 -7.59 -9.46 -11.74
CA ASP A 351 -7.47 -9.24 -13.18
C ASP A 351 -8.09 -7.92 -13.71
N SER A 352 -8.58 -7.02 -12.84
CA SER A 352 -9.30 -5.76 -13.21
C SER A 352 -8.57 -4.49 -12.73
#